data_AF-A0A090VMZ3-F1
#
_entry.id   AF-A0A090VMZ3-F1
#
_cell.length_a   1.000
_cell.length_b   1.000
_cell.length_c   1.000
_cell.angle_alpha   90.00
_cell.angle_beta   90.00
_cell.angle_gamma   90.00
#
_symmetry.space_group_name_H-M   'P 1'
#
loop_
_entity.id
_entity.type
_entity.pdbx_description
1 polymer ?
#
loop_
_entity_poly.entity_id
_entity_poly.type
_entity_poly.pdbx_seq_one_letter_code
_entity_poly.pdbx_strand_id
1 'polypeptide(L)' 'MTDVMRVLEGPIAMVPCVSLNYYEKCDDCPDEHKCSVHKLMVEVRDSTLKVLRNTSLADLSNIDL' A
#
# COMPACT_ATOMS: atom_id res chain seq x y z
N MET A 1 7.40 -2.66 -9.47
CA MET A 1 6.06 -2.12 -9.77
C MET A 1 5.65 -0.97 -8.82
N THR A 2 6.13 -0.94 -7.57
CA THR A 2 5.75 0.09 -6.58
C THR A 2 5.87 1.53 -7.07
N ASP A 3 6.91 1.87 -7.82
CA ASP A 3 7.13 3.24 -8.28
C ASP A 3 6.09 3.66 -9.31
N VAL A 4 5.77 2.77 -10.25
CA VAL A 4 4.70 2.97 -11.24
C VAL A 4 3.36 3.18 -10.54
N MET A 5 3.02 2.32 -9.58
CA MET A 5 1.78 2.45 -8.81
C MET A 5 1.69 3.78 -8.08
N ARG A 6 2.80 4.28 -7.51
CA ARG A 6 2.82 5.57 -6.84
C ARG A 6 2.60 6.75 -7.75
N VAL A 7 3.09 6.67 -8.99
CA VAL A 7 2.91 7.72 -9.99
C VAL A 7 1.46 7.76 -10.48
N LEU A 8 0.83 6.59 -10.66
CA LEU A 8 -0.50 6.49 -11.24
C LEU A 8 -1.63 6.60 -10.22
N GLU A 9 -1.56 5.81 -9.15
CA GLU A 9 -2.63 5.63 -8.16
C GLU A 9 -2.33 6.34 -6.83
N GLY A 10 -1.11 6.85 -6.68
CA GLY A 10 -0.68 7.49 -5.44
C GLY A 10 -0.25 6.49 -4.35
N PRO A 11 -0.49 6.80 -3.07
CA PRO A 11 0.02 5.99 -1.97
C PRO A 11 -0.43 4.53 -2.04
N ILE A 12 0.50 3.59 -1.85
CA ILE A 12 0.16 2.17 -1.66
C ILE A 12 -0.25 1.97 -0.20
N ALA A 13 -1.46 2.42 0.12
CA ALA A 13 -2.07 2.34 1.44
C ALA A 13 -3.58 2.55 1.29
N MET A 14 -4.39 1.66 1.88
CA MET A 14 -5.85 1.74 1.77
C MET A 14 -6.46 2.82 2.67
N VAL A 15 -5.70 3.30 3.67
CA VAL A 15 -6.05 4.43 4.53
C VAL A 15 -4.81 5.31 4.75
N PRO A 16 -4.96 6.63 4.90
CA PRO A 16 -3.82 7.55 4.97
C PRO A 16 -2.89 7.26 6.16
N CYS A 17 -3.47 6.81 7.29
CA CYS A 17 -2.71 6.54 8.52
C CYS A 17 -1.79 5.32 8.43
N VAL A 18 -1.90 4.51 7.37
CA VAL A 18 -0.95 3.42 7.12
C VAL A 18 0.00 3.76 5.97
N SER A 19 -0.03 4.94 5.37
CA SER A 19 0.93 5.27 4.32
C SER A 19 2.35 5.41 4.86
N LEU A 20 3.33 4.76 4.21
CA LEU A 20 4.74 4.88 4.57
C LEU A 20 5.42 6.13 4.01
N ASN A 21 4.84 6.77 2.99
CA ASN A 21 5.49 7.85 2.23
C ASN A 21 4.66 9.13 2.18
N TYR A 22 3.37 9.02 2.53
CA TYR A 22 2.39 10.09 2.50
C TYR A 22 1.48 9.92 3.72
N TYR A 23 2.08 9.79 4.90
CA TYR A 23 1.34 9.56 6.14
C TYR A 23 0.46 10.76 6.44
N GLU A 24 -0.80 10.47 6.78
CA GLU A 24 -1.75 11.45 7.32
C GLU A 24 -2.66 10.75 8.32
N LYS A 25 -3.05 11.46 9.38
CA LYS A 25 -4.00 10.91 10.36
C LYS A 25 -5.35 10.73 9.69
N CYS A 26 -5.97 9.56 9.84
CA CYS A 26 -7.34 9.38 9.33
C CYS A 26 -8.37 9.96 10.30
N ASP A 27 -9.47 10.49 9.75
CA ASP A 27 -10.55 11.12 10.51
C ASP A 27 -11.31 10.12 11.39
N ASP A 28 -11.33 8.85 11.00
CA ASP A 28 -12.08 7.78 11.67
C ASP A 28 -11.38 7.23 12.93
N CYS A 29 -10.15 7.69 13.22
CA CYS A 29 -9.35 7.14 14.30
C CYS A 29 -8.99 8.17 15.39
N PRO A 30 -9.51 8.01 16.62
CA PRO A 30 -9.09 8.86 17.73
C PRO A 30 -7.66 8.54 18.19
N ASP A 31 -7.26 7.26 18.17
CA ASP A 31 -5.95 6.74 18.58
C ASP A 31 -5.55 5.49 17.77
N GLU A 32 -4.52 5.62 16.92
CA GLU A 32 -4.06 4.57 16.00
C GLU A 32 -3.52 3.34 16.72
N HIS A 33 -2.96 3.49 17.92
CA HIS A 33 -2.45 2.36 18.71
C HIS A 33 -3.58 1.44 19.21
N LYS A 34 -4.79 1.98 19.33
CA LYS A 34 -6.00 1.27 19.76
C LYS A 34 -6.92 0.90 18.59
N CYS A 35 -6.66 1.41 17.39
CA CYS A 35 -7.47 1.13 16.21
C CYS A 35 -7.13 -0.25 15.63
N SER A 36 -8.07 -1.18 15.74
CA SER A 36 -7.94 -2.52 15.14
C SER A 36 -7.89 -2.46 13.61
N VAL A 37 -8.60 -1.51 12.98
CA VAL A 37 -8.57 -1.29 11.53
C VAL A 37 -7.19 -0.83 11.08
N HIS A 38 -6.53 0.09 11.79
CA HIS A 38 -5.15 0.52 11.46
C HIS A 38 -4.20 -0.68 11.44
N LYS A 39 -4.24 -1.53 12.47
CA LYS A 39 -3.38 -2.73 12.56
C LYS A 39 -3.60 -3.67 11.36
N LEU A 40 -4.86 -3.98 11.05
CA LEU A 40 -5.20 -4.80 9.89
C LEU A 40 -4.71 -4.15 8.58
N MET A 41 -4.92 -2.85 8.41
CA MET A 41 -4.54 -2.13 7.20
C MET A 41 -3.02 -2.01 7.03
N VAL A 42 -2.23 -2.00 8.11
CA VAL A 42 -0.77 -2.15 8.06
C VAL A 42 -0.38 -3.50 7.45
N GLU A 43 -1.02 -4.59 7.89
CA GLU A 43 -0.74 -5.94 7.36
C GLU A 43 -1.12 -6.06 5.88
N VAL A 44 -2.28 -5.51 5.49
CA VAL A 44 -2.72 -5.49 4.08
C VAL A 44 -1.74 -4.69 3.24
N ARG A 45 -1.36 -3.49 3.68
CA ARG A 45 -0.36 -2.65 3.00
C ARG A 45 0.95 -3.39 2.78
N ASP A 46 1.49 -4.02 3.82
CA ASP A 46 2.79 -4.69 3.75
C ASP A 46 2.73 -5.92 2.84
N SER A 47 1.60 -6.63 2.83
CA SER A 47 1.34 -7.72 1.89
C SER A 47 1.27 -7.24 0.44
N THR A 48 0.55 -6.13 0.18
CA THR A 48 0.50 -5.50 -1.15
C THR A 48 1.89 -5.05 -1.60
N LEU A 49 2.65 -4.38 -0.74
CA LEU A 49 4.02 -3.94 -1.03
C LEU A 49 4.92 -5.12 -1.35
N LYS A 50 4.79 -6.24 -0.63
CA LYS A 50 5.58 -7.46 -0.91
C LYS A 50 5.33 -7.98 -2.32
N VAL A 51 4.09 -8.01 -2.78
CA VAL A 51 3.76 -8.40 -4.16
C VAL A 51 4.37 -7.41 -5.15
N LEU A 52 4.06 -6.12 -5.01
CA LEU A 52 4.49 -5.08 -5.97
C LEU A 52 6.01 -4.84 -6.03
N ARG A 53 6.74 -5.14 -4.95
CA ARG A 53 8.20 -5.07 -4.93
C ARG A 53 8.85 -6.22 -5.69
N ASN A 54 8.18 -7.37 -5.73
CA ASN A 54 8.67 -8.58 -6.39
C ASN A 54 8.10 -8.76 -7.81
N THR A 55 7.45 -7.73 -8.36
CA THR A 55 6.90 -7.73 -9.72
C THR A 55 7.46 -6.55 -10.50
N SER A 56 8.03 -6.83 -11.66
CA SER A 56 8.49 -5.85 -12.65
C SER A 56 7.49 -5.73 -13.81
N LEU A 57 7.67 -4.71 -14.66
CA LEU A 57 6.90 -4.62 -15.91
C LEU A 57 7.23 -5.76 -16.88
N ALA A 58 8.48 -6.24 -16.88
CA ALA A 58 8.90 -7.35 -17.72
C ALA A 58 8.18 -8.66 -17.34
N ASP A 59 7.97 -8.90 -16.04
CA ASP A 59 7.21 -10.06 -15.56
C ASP A 59 5.76 -10.05 -16.06
N LEU A 60 5.19 -8.86 -16.29
CA LEU A 60 3.83 -8.70 -16.81
C LEU A 60 3.76 -8.69 -18.34
N SER A 61 4.84 -8.28 -19.03
CA SER A 61 4.88 -8.24 -20.50
C SER A 61 5.20 -9.59 -21.12
N ASN A 62 5.85 -10.49 -20.39
CA ASN A 62 6.20 -11.84 -20.83
C ASN A 62 5.06 -12.85 -20.66
N ILE A 63 3.81 -12.40 -20.77
CA ILE A 63 2.69 -13.31 -20.92
C ILE A 63 2.83 -13.91 -22.32
N ASP A 64 3.14 -15.20 -22.39
CA ASP A 64 3.04 -16.00 -23.63
C ASP A 64 1.59 -15.91 -24.14
N LEU A 65 1.34 -14.91 -25.00
CA LEU A 65 0.12 -14.72 -25.78
C LEU A 65 0.33 -15.31 -27.17
#